data_AF-T2FE78-F1
#
_entry.id   AF-T2FE78-F1
#
_cell.length_a   1.000
_cell.length_b   1.000
_cell.length_c   1.000
_cell.angle_alpha   90.00
_cell.angle_beta   90.00
_cell.angle_gamma   90.00
#
_symmetry.space_group_name_H-M   'P 1'
#
loop_
_entity.id
_entity.type
_entity.pdbx_description
1 polymer ?
#
loop_
_entity_poly.entity_id
_entity_poly.type
_entity_poly.pdbx_seq_one_letter_code
_entity_poly.pdbx_strand_id
1 'polypeptide(L)'
;SSNFDPTVTRDGNIMFSSTQGNGTHNFSRGSTCLLADNWDGSYPRHIYGNEVSEQPDAPKIQAKESSDGYVYYIEALDSNSGIGSLARVSWTTPHAKTQSRLNNDGRLYRSPHPLPDGRLMVSSAERQDFGIFFFCADKGTVSELVYDDPEWNDHQPQPVYPRYKPRWINSFTAGTNFGVTTVTYQPFDQVKVEGYPHSWSTTICFDTTLTNLPIGPYAHQRAKEVGHGDIKAIRVLNAILPDEPDSRRYLQGAGAHLLGGAKSSSNSGTSYSQRRMFGYQYVEDDGSVVSSHPGDEAYCTQILDDRGMAVQTQLSWAYVRPYGGRICTGCHWGSYDKKGYLNIHTKALYNWWFSDLSHYDSPF
;
A
#
# COMPACT_ATOMS: atom_id res chain seq x y z
N SER A 1 3.03 -4.58 -9.10
CA SER A 1 3.22 -4.15 -7.70
C SER A 1 3.94 -5.25 -6.95
N SER A 2 4.72 -4.93 -5.93
CA SER A 2 5.47 -5.89 -5.10
C SER A 2 5.61 -5.34 -3.68
N ASN A 3 5.68 -6.22 -2.68
CA ASN A 3 5.85 -5.87 -1.27
C ASN A 3 7.10 -6.57 -0.72
N PHE A 4 7.94 -5.87 0.04
CA PHE A 4 9.22 -6.37 0.53
C PHE A 4 9.71 -5.59 1.76
N ASP A 5 10.83 -6.02 2.35
CA ASP A 5 11.43 -5.45 3.56
C ASP A 5 10.47 -5.32 4.76
N PRO A 6 9.79 -6.40 5.19
CA PRO A 6 8.93 -6.32 6.36
C PRO A 6 9.73 -6.06 7.64
N THR A 7 9.18 -5.20 8.50
CA THR A 7 9.64 -4.95 9.87
C THR A 7 8.43 -4.81 10.79
N VAL A 8 8.66 -4.91 12.10
CA VAL A 8 7.59 -4.80 13.09
C VAL A 8 7.58 -3.39 13.68
N THR A 9 6.42 -2.78 13.76
CA THR A 9 6.21 -1.47 14.38
C THR A 9 6.00 -1.63 15.88
N ARG A 10 6.22 -0.56 16.66
CA ARG A 10 6.02 -0.54 18.11
C ARG A 10 4.56 -0.79 18.49
N ASP A 11 3.63 -0.43 17.60
CA ASP A 11 2.21 -0.70 17.76
C ASP A 11 1.78 -2.12 17.30
N GLY A 12 2.70 -3.00 16.92
CA GLY A 12 2.40 -4.42 16.66
C GLY A 12 1.90 -4.74 15.27
N ASN A 13 2.08 -3.82 14.32
CA ASN A 13 1.79 -4.01 12.90
C ASN A 13 3.07 -4.36 12.13
N ILE A 14 2.90 -4.71 10.86
CA ILE A 14 3.98 -4.96 9.92
C ILE A 14 4.13 -3.74 9.02
N MET A 15 5.26 -3.05 9.10
CA MET A 15 5.63 -1.99 8.15
C MET A 15 6.54 -2.57 7.07
N PHE A 16 6.35 -2.16 5.83
CA PHE A 16 7.08 -2.70 4.70
C PHE A 16 7.10 -1.69 3.53
N SER A 17 7.93 -1.97 2.55
CA SER A 17 7.99 -1.23 1.29
C SER A 17 7.05 -1.85 0.27
N SER A 18 6.25 -1.02 -0.40
CA SER A 18 5.28 -1.43 -1.40
C SER A 18 5.45 -0.64 -2.70
N THR A 19 5.69 -1.36 -3.79
CA THR A 19 5.71 -0.78 -5.14
C THR A 19 4.29 -0.67 -5.69
N GLN A 20 3.78 0.55 -5.78
CA GLN A 20 2.51 0.91 -6.39
C GLN A 20 2.72 1.18 -7.88
N GLY A 21 2.38 0.21 -8.74
CA GLY A 21 2.64 0.27 -10.18
C GLY A 21 1.38 0.20 -11.05
N ASN A 22 0.21 0.47 -10.49
CA ASN A 22 -1.07 0.26 -11.17
C ASN A 22 -1.29 1.28 -12.31
N GLY A 23 -1.16 0.81 -13.57
CA GLY A 23 -1.48 1.60 -14.75
C GLY A 23 -0.65 2.88 -14.84
N THR A 24 -1.37 4.02 -14.92
CA THR A 24 -0.78 5.36 -15.03
C THR A 24 -0.43 6.00 -13.68
N HIS A 25 -0.41 5.25 -12.58
CA HIS A 25 0.01 5.77 -11.26
C HIS A 25 1.37 6.48 -11.34
N ASN A 26 1.45 7.69 -10.75
CA ASN A 26 2.60 8.59 -10.85
C ASN A 26 3.16 8.71 -12.29
N PHE A 27 2.31 9.10 -13.25
CA PHE A 27 2.68 9.23 -14.67
C PHE A 27 3.26 7.95 -15.27
N SER A 28 2.70 6.80 -14.88
CA SER A 28 3.19 5.45 -15.21
C SER A 28 4.56 5.07 -14.62
N ARG A 29 5.24 5.95 -13.87
CA ARG A 29 6.50 5.59 -13.18
C ARG A 29 6.26 4.70 -11.96
N GLY A 30 5.05 4.77 -11.38
CA GLY A 30 4.75 4.14 -10.10
C GLY A 30 5.48 4.83 -8.95
N SER A 31 5.38 4.24 -7.76
CA SER A 31 6.08 4.70 -6.56
C SER A 31 6.42 3.49 -5.69
N THR A 32 7.51 3.57 -4.93
CA THR A 32 7.79 2.60 -3.86
C THR A 32 7.72 3.36 -2.54
N CYS A 33 6.68 3.06 -1.77
CA CYS A 33 6.30 3.79 -0.57
C CYS A 33 6.27 2.88 0.66
N LEU A 34 6.17 3.49 1.84
CA LEU A 34 6.03 2.77 3.10
C LEU A 34 4.55 2.57 3.41
N LEU A 35 4.18 1.32 3.68
CA LEU A 35 2.86 0.92 4.16
C LEU A 35 3.01 0.26 5.53
N ALA A 36 1.93 0.27 6.31
CA ALA A 36 1.76 -0.61 7.45
C ALA A 36 0.51 -1.46 7.23
N ASP A 37 0.53 -2.70 7.69
CA ASP A 37 -0.60 -3.61 7.66
C ASP A 37 -0.61 -4.43 8.94
N ASN A 38 -1.76 -4.97 9.31
CA ASN A 38 -1.83 -6.00 10.31
C ASN A 38 -1.05 -7.24 9.85
N TRP A 39 -0.59 -8.04 10.81
CA TRP A 39 0.19 -9.25 10.50
C TRP A 39 -0.59 -10.29 9.68
N ASP A 40 -1.92 -10.22 9.70
CA ASP A 40 -2.82 -11.05 8.91
C ASP A 40 -3.31 -10.36 7.62
N GLY A 41 -2.81 -9.16 7.28
CA GLY A 41 -3.20 -8.47 6.06
C GLY A 41 -4.60 -7.84 6.09
N SER A 42 -5.20 -7.62 7.25
CA SER A 42 -6.57 -7.11 7.37
C SER A 42 -6.71 -5.60 7.12
N TYR A 43 -5.64 -4.80 7.29
CA TYR A 43 -5.73 -3.34 7.22
C TYR A 43 -4.48 -2.66 6.64
N PRO A 44 -4.12 -2.91 5.37
CA PRO A 44 -3.02 -2.19 4.70
C PRO A 44 -3.34 -0.69 4.60
N ARG A 45 -2.44 0.17 5.05
CA ARG A 45 -2.57 1.64 5.03
C ARG A 45 -1.26 2.31 4.66
N HIS A 46 -1.35 3.47 4.02
CA HIS A 46 -0.18 4.25 3.66
C HIS A 46 0.46 4.89 4.89
N ILE A 47 1.79 4.93 4.91
CA ILE A 47 2.59 5.69 5.87
C ILE A 47 3.21 6.90 5.16
N TYR A 48 4.04 6.67 4.14
CA TYR A 48 4.74 7.76 3.46
C TYR A 48 5.27 7.39 2.07
N GLY A 49 5.23 8.34 1.14
CA GLY A 49 5.85 8.29 -0.19
C GLY A 49 4.93 7.91 -1.34
N ASN A 50 3.61 7.99 -1.19
CA ASN A 50 2.66 7.67 -2.26
C ASN A 50 1.84 8.88 -2.73
N GLU A 51 1.81 9.95 -1.96
CA GLU A 51 1.03 11.16 -2.26
C GLU A 51 1.80 12.12 -3.16
N VAL A 52 1.07 12.95 -3.93
CA VAL A 52 1.67 13.95 -4.84
C VAL A 52 2.47 15.01 -4.08
N SER A 53 2.07 15.34 -2.86
CA SER A 53 2.77 16.29 -1.98
C SER A 53 4.01 15.71 -1.29
N GLU A 54 4.31 14.43 -1.52
CA GLU A 54 5.47 13.74 -0.95
C GLU A 54 6.58 13.57 -2.01
N GLN A 55 7.52 12.66 -1.77
CA GLN A 55 8.58 12.29 -2.72
C GLN A 55 8.26 10.94 -3.39
N PRO A 56 7.24 10.81 -4.25
CA PRO A 56 6.86 9.52 -4.86
C PRO A 56 7.92 8.97 -5.81
N ASP A 57 8.84 9.82 -6.27
CA ASP A 57 9.92 9.48 -7.21
C ASP A 57 11.19 8.92 -6.54
N ALA A 58 11.31 9.04 -5.21
CA ALA A 58 12.40 8.47 -4.45
C ALA A 58 11.91 7.20 -3.75
N PRO A 59 12.31 5.99 -4.18
CA PRO A 59 11.86 4.74 -3.56
C PRO A 59 12.27 4.64 -2.09
N LYS A 60 11.33 4.30 -1.22
CA LYS A 60 11.59 4.08 0.22
C LYS A 60 11.73 2.61 0.52
N ILE A 61 12.92 2.21 0.97
CA ILE A 61 13.27 0.81 1.23
C ILE A 61 13.93 0.63 2.60
N GLN A 62 13.97 -0.61 3.09
CA GLN A 62 14.70 -1.01 4.30
C GLN A 62 14.33 -0.20 5.56
N ALA A 63 13.05 0.15 5.68
CA ALA A 63 12.57 0.99 6.76
C ALA A 63 12.62 0.30 8.13
N LYS A 64 12.97 1.05 9.18
CA LYS A 64 12.88 0.62 10.58
C LYS A 64 12.41 1.76 11.47
N GLU A 65 11.46 1.46 12.34
CA GLU A 65 11.04 2.38 13.39
C GLU A 65 12.09 2.42 14.52
N SER A 66 12.32 3.60 15.05
CA SER A 66 13.25 3.89 16.13
C SER A 66 12.51 4.33 17.40
N SER A 67 13.13 4.18 18.56
CA SER A 67 12.57 4.58 19.85
C SER A 67 12.40 6.08 20.02
N ASP A 68 13.04 6.90 19.17
CA ASP A 68 12.89 8.36 19.13
C ASP A 68 11.64 8.83 18.38
N GLY A 69 10.79 7.91 17.90
CA GLY A 69 9.53 8.23 17.22
C GLY A 69 9.70 8.53 15.72
N TYR A 70 10.84 8.19 15.13
CA TYR A 70 11.08 8.28 13.69
C TYR A 70 11.15 6.90 13.03
N VAL A 71 10.79 6.87 11.74
CA VAL A 71 11.11 5.77 10.83
C VAL A 71 12.33 6.17 10.01
N TYR A 72 13.40 5.40 10.12
CA TYR A 72 14.60 5.53 9.30
C TYR A 72 14.48 4.61 8.09
N TYR A 73 14.85 5.09 6.91
CA TYR A 73 14.74 4.34 5.66
C TYR A 73 15.79 4.81 4.65
N ILE A 74 15.96 4.04 3.58
CA ILE A 74 16.81 4.41 2.45
C ILE A 74 15.94 4.98 1.33
N GLU A 75 16.30 6.19 0.88
CA GLU A 75 15.86 6.76 -0.40
C GLU A 75 16.76 6.20 -1.49
N ALA A 76 16.29 5.15 -2.16
CA ALA A 76 17.08 4.44 -3.16
C ALA A 76 17.37 5.32 -4.38
N LEU A 77 18.47 5.02 -5.08
CA LEU A 77 18.87 5.74 -6.30
C LEU A 77 17.83 5.59 -7.44
N ASP A 78 17.20 4.42 -7.52
CA ASP A 78 16.17 4.07 -8.48
C ASP A 78 15.32 2.90 -7.93
N SER A 79 14.29 2.48 -8.67
CA SER A 79 13.31 1.48 -8.21
C SER A 79 13.88 0.07 -7.95
N ASN A 80 15.06 -0.23 -8.47
CA ASN A 80 15.74 -1.52 -8.36
C ASN A 80 17.01 -1.45 -7.49
N SER A 81 17.41 -0.26 -7.05
CA SER A 81 18.58 -0.05 -6.21
C SER A 81 18.30 -0.41 -4.74
N GLY A 82 19.22 -1.16 -4.13
CA GLY A 82 19.21 -1.50 -2.69
C GLY A 82 19.99 -0.52 -1.80
N ILE A 83 20.44 0.59 -2.36
CA ILE A 83 21.35 1.59 -1.80
C ILE A 83 20.86 2.99 -2.16
N GLY A 84 21.23 3.98 -1.36
CA GLY A 84 20.92 5.37 -1.64
C GLY A 84 21.24 6.31 -0.49
N SER A 85 20.38 7.30 -0.27
CA SER A 85 20.52 8.25 0.84
C SER A 85 19.78 7.76 2.08
N LEU A 86 20.32 8.06 3.26
CA LEU A 86 19.65 7.81 4.53
C LEU A 86 18.67 8.96 4.82
N ALA A 87 17.42 8.62 5.07
CA ALA A 87 16.38 9.58 5.42
C ALA A 87 15.54 9.08 6.60
N ARG A 88 14.74 10.00 7.16
CA ARG A 88 13.75 9.67 8.17
C ARG A 88 12.47 10.47 7.99
N VAL A 89 11.38 9.96 8.54
CA VAL A 89 10.10 10.65 8.68
C VAL A 89 9.49 10.32 10.06
N SER A 90 8.73 11.24 10.65
CA SER A 90 8.08 10.97 11.95
C SER A 90 7.10 9.79 11.82
N TRP A 91 7.13 8.84 12.77
CA TRP A 91 6.15 7.76 12.83
C TRP A 91 4.75 8.27 13.20
N THR A 92 4.67 9.19 14.16
CA THR A 92 3.39 9.73 14.65
C THR A 92 2.76 10.72 13.68
N THR A 93 3.59 11.41 12.87
CA THR A 93 3.13 12.41 11.90
C THR A 93 3.87 12.22 10.57
N PRO A 94 3.63 11.13 9.83
CA PRO A 94 4.40 10.76 8.65
C PRO A 94 4.07 11.67 7.45
N HIS A 95 4.57 12.90 7.47
CA HIS A 95 4.26 13.95 6.51
C HIS A 95 5.56 14.59 5.99
N ALA A 96 5.51 15.16 4.78
CA ALA A 96 6.67 15.78 4.11
C ALA A 96 7.40 16.82 4.99
N LYS A 97 6.66 17.54 5.85
CA LYS A 97 7.22 18.51 6.82
C LYS A 97 8.10 17.89 7.91
N THR A 98 7.95 16.60 8.18
CA THR A 98 8.75 15.85 9.17
C THR A 98 9.80 14.97 8.51
N GLN A 99 9.79 14.90 7.17
CA GLN A 99 10.78 14.17 6.44
C GLN A 99 12.08 14.97 6.39
N SER A 100 13.19 14.27 6.57
CA SER A 100 14.53 14.84 6.43
C SER A 100 15.49 13.80 5.88
N ARG A 101 16.24 14.18 4.84
CA ARG A 101 17.46 13.47 4.46
C ARG A 101 18.55 13.77 5.49
N LEU A 102 19.28 12.74 5.92
CA LEU A 102 20.23 12.85 7.02
C LEU A 102 21.68 12.97 6.56
N ASN A 103 22.07 12.29 5.49
CA ASN A 103 23.44 12.34 5.01
C ASN A 103 23.69 13.48 4.01
N ASN A 104 24.89 14.07 4.04
CA ASN A 104 25.32 15.17 3.17
C ASN A 104 26.78 15.04 2.68
N ASP A 105 27.33 13.83 2.74
CA ASP A 105 28.74 13.50 2.52
C ASP A 105 29.05 12.85 1.17
N GLY A 106 28.02 12.65 0.32
CA GLY A 106 28.15 11.98 -0.97
C GLY A 106 28.35 10.46 -0.89
N ARG A 107 28.38 9.86 0.31
CA ARG A 107 28.46 8.41 0.49
C ARG A 107 27.14 7.74 0.12
N LEU A 108 27.21 6.46 -0.22
CA LEU A 108 26.04 5.60 -0.37
C LEU A 108 25.76 4.89 0.95
N TYR A 109 24.48 4.71 1.25
CA TYR A 109 24.00 4.09 2.48
C TYR A 109 23.04 2.95 2.18
N ARG A 110 23.05 1.95 3.06
CA ARG A 110 22.05 0.88 3.12
C ARG A 110 21.87 0.34 4.53
N SER A 111 20.78 -0.40 4.71
CA SER A 111 20.49 -1.23 5.87
C SER A 111 20.60 -0.50 7.22
N PRO A 112 19.85 0.61 7.40
CA PRO A 112 19.83 1.33 8.66
C PRO A 112 19.26 0.44 9.77
N HIS A 113 19.92 0.44 10.93
CA HIS A 113 19.50 -0.30 12.12
C HIS A 113 19.54 0.60 13.36
N PRO A 114 18.42 1.26 13.71
CA PRO A 114 18.35 2.07 14.93
C PRO A 114 18.43 1.18 16.18
N LEU A 115 19.14 1.67 17.19
CA LEU A 115 19.34 1.02 18.48
C LEU A 115 18.51 1.68 19.58
N PRO A 116 18.11 0.93 20.63
CA PRO A 116 17.33 1.48 21.74
C PRO A 116 18.02 2.60 22.53
N ASP A 117 19.36 2.69 22.45
CA ASP A 117 20.16 3.73 23.10
C ASP A 117 20.28 5.02 22.27
N GLY A 118 19.58 5.11 21.14
CA GLY A 118 19.56 6.28 20.25
C GLY A 118 20.66 6.27 19.19
N ARG A 119 21.59 5.29 19.20
CA ARG A 119 22.57 5.13 18.12
C ARG A 119 21.90 4.55 16.87
N LEU A 120 22.54 4.75 15.73
CA LEU A 120 22.12 4.21 14.45
C LEU A 120 23.30 3.51 13.76
N MET A 121 23.19 2.21 13.52
CA MET A 121 24.14 1.48 12.69
C MET A 121 23.71 1.53 11.23
N VAL A 122 24.67 1.68 10.32
CA VAL A 122 24.45 1.72 8.88
C VAL A 122 25.55 0.95 8.17
N SER A 123 25.26 0.49 6.95
CA SER A 123 26.29 0.09 6.00
C SER A 123 26.50 1.23 5.02
N SER A 124 27.75 1.64 4.82
CA SER A 124 28.07 2.80 3.98
C SER A 124 29.38 2.63 3.22
N ALA A 125 29.44 3.20 2.01
CA ALA A 125 30.62 3.21 1.16
C ALA A 125 30.97 4.64 0.71
N GLU A 126 32.27 4.96 0.76
CA GLU A 126 32.81 6.17 0.10
C GLU A 126 33.19 5.88 -1.36
N ARG A 127 33.83 4.74 -1.61
CA ARG A 127 34.30 4.31 -2.94
C ARG A 127 34.07 2.81 -3.14
N GLN A 128 32.81 2.46 -3.42
CA GLN A 128 32.32 1.10 -3.77
C GLN A 128 32.45 0.00 -2.69
N ASP A 129 33.33 0.17 -1.72
CA ASP A 129 33.54 -0.74 -0.59
C ASP A 129 32.65 -0.37 0.60
N PHE A 130 31.71 -1.25 0.95
CA PHE A 130 30.73 -1.01 2.03
C PHE A 130 31.23 -1.60 3.34
N GLY A 131 31.38 -0.75 4.36
CA GLY A 131 31.65 -1.17 5.75
C GLY A 131 30.46 -0.93 6.68
N ILE A 132 30.55 -1.44 7.91
CA ILE A 132 29.61 -1.19 9.00
C ILE A 132 30.09 -0.03 9.87
N PHE A 133 29.23 0.98 10.04
CA PHE A 133 29.54 2.19 10.80
C PHE A 133 28.40 2.57 11.75
N PHE A 134 28.72 3.33 12.79
CA PHE A 134 27.75 4.17 13.46
C PHE A 134 27.53 5.47 12.69
N PHE A 135 26.29 5.93 12.58
CA PHE A 135 25.93 7.18 11.92
C PHE A 135 25.85 8.34 12.92
N CYS A 136 26.39 9.51 12.55
CA CYS A 136 26.31 10.74 13.32
C CYS A 136 25.38 11.74 12.62
N ALA A 137 24.14 11.85 13.13
CA ALA A 137 23.13 12.72 12.52
C ALA A 137 23.52 14.20 12.51
N ASP A 138 24.19 14.70 13.55
CA ASP A 138 24.62 16.11 13.64
C ASP A 138 25.65 16.47 12.57
N LYS A 139 26.49 15.51 12.18
CA LYS A 139 27.51 15.70 11.14
C LYS A 139 27.02 15.34 9.74
N GLY A 140 25.90 14.64 9.63
CA GLY A 140 25.38 14.14 8.35
C GLY A 140 26.27 13.09 7.67
N THR A 141 27.04 12.32 8.45
CA THR A 141 27.96 11.31 7.93
C THR A 141 28.21 10.19 8.94
N VAL A 142 28.92 9.14 8.52
CA VAL A 142 29.41 8.06 9.39
C VAL A 142 30.41 8.56 10.43
N SER A 143 30.52 7.84 11.54
CA SER A 143 31.42 8.16 12.65
C SER A 143 32.36 6.99 12.94
N GLU A 144 32.12 6.24 14.01
CA GLU A 144 32.92 5.07 14.38
C GLU A 144 32.75 3.93 13.38
N LEU A 145 33.88 3.43 12.87
CA LEU A 145 33.95 2.20 12.08
C LEU A 145 33.81 1.00 13.03
N VAL A 146 32.89 0.09 12.71
CA VAL A 146 32.67 -1.15 13.46
C VAL A 146 33.47 -2.29 12.82
N TYR A 147 33.32 -2.46 11.51
CA TYR A 147 34.00 -3.50 10.73
C TYR A 147 33.91 -3.15 9.24
N ASP A 148 35.00 -3.32 8.50
CA ASP A 148 35.10 -3.10 7.06
C ASP A 148 36.21 -4.00 6.52
N ASP A 149 35.83 -5.05 5.80
CA ASP A 149 36.75 -5.96 5.13
C ASP A 149 36.88 -5.55 3.64
N PRO A 150 38.07 -5.16 3.16
CA PRO A 150 38.22 -4.66 1.79
C PRO A 150 37.93 -5.70 0.69
N GLU A 151 37.75 -6.97 1.05
CA GLU A 151 37.35 -8.03 0.13
C GLU A 151 35.83 -8.28 0.12
N TRP A 152 35.06 -7.63 1.01
CA TRP A 152 33.63 -7.85 1.20
C TRP A 152 32.83 -6.56 1.29
N ASN A 153 31.64 -6.57 0.69
CA ASN A 153 30.66 -5.55 1.02
C ASN A 153 29.95 -5.95 2.31
N ASP A 154 30.31 -5.35 3.43
CA ASP A 154 29.71 -5.56 4.72
C ASP A 154 28.40 -4.77 4.85
N HIS A 155 27.30 -5.49 5.04
CA HIS A 155 25.97 -4.89 5.12
C HIS A 155 25.03 -5.60 6.10
N GLN A 156 23.82 -5.06 6.27
CA GLN A 156 22.77 -5.59 7.16
C GLN A 156 23.23 -5.79 8.62
N PRO A 157 23.72 -4.73 9.30
CA PRO A 157 24.09 -4.85 10.71
C PRO A 157 22.90 -5.32 11.54
N GLN A 158 23.08 -6.41 12.29
CA GLN A 158 22.09 -6.96 13.23
C GLN A 158 22.71 -7.10 14.62
N PRO A 159 22.82 -6.00 15.38
CA PRO A 159 23.38 -6.04 16.74
C PRO A 159 22.54 -6.93 17.67
N VAL A 160 23.22 -7.59 18.61
CA VAL A 160 22.62 -8.51 19.58
C VAL A 160 22.27 -7.76 20.86
N TYR A 161 20.97 -7.66 21.15
CA TYR A 161 20.43 -7.05 22.38
C TYR A 161 19.01 -7.59 22.64
N PRO A 162 18.50 -7.54 23.88
CA PRO A 162 17.11 -7.87 24.18
C PRO A 162 16.13 -6.99 23.41
N ARG A 163 15.23 -7.58 22.63
CA ARG A 163 14.20 -6.85 21.88
C ARG A 163 12.87 -6.87 22.64
N TYR A 164 12.27 -5.70 22.82
CA TYR A 164 10.88 -5.61 23.27
C TYR A 164 9.98 -6.35 22.29
N LYS A 165 9.03 -7.16 22.80
CA LYS A 165 8.03 -7.84 21.98
C LYS A 165 6.84 -6.90 21.79
N PRO A 166 6.56 -6.42 20.55
CA PRO A 166 5.37 -5.63 20.29
C PRO A 166 4.09 -6.43 20.58
N ARG A 167 2.98 -5.73 20.75
CA ARG A 167 1.66 -6.39 20.89
C ARG A 167 1.36 -7.23 19.65
N TRP A 168 0.61 -8.31 19.83
CA TRP A 168 0.04 -9.08 18.73
C TRP A 168 -1.44 -8.68 18.60
N ILE A 169 -1.90 -8.47 17.37
CA ILE A 169 -3.27 -8.05 17.10
C ILE A 169 -4.13 -9.30 16.84
N ASN A 170 -5.36 -9.33 17.34
CA ASN A 170 -6.28 -10.44 17.06
C ASN A 170 -6.53 -10.55 15.55
N SER A 171 -6.62 -11.78 15.05
CA SER A 171 -6.99 -12.05 13.66
C SER A 171 -8.40 -12.62 13.58
N PHE A 172 -9.14 -12.21 12.56
CA PHE A 172 -10.49 -12.70 12.22
C PHE A 172 -10.49 -13.55 10.95
N THR A 173 -9.32 -14.05 10.54
CA THR A 173 -9.15 -15.03 9.48
C THR A 173 -8.22 -16.14 9.98
N ALA A 174 -8.49 -17.39 9.58
CA ALA A 174 -7.56 -18.49 9.81
C ALA A 174 -6.71 -18.81 8.57
N GLY A 175 -6.68 -17.90 7.59
CA GLY A 175 -5.95 -18.04 6.32
C GLY A 175 -6.89 -18.23 5.13
N THR A 176 -6.35 -18.81 4.05
CA THR A 176 -7.05 -18.99 2.77
C THR A 176 -8.41 -19.65 2.95
N ASN A 177 -9.47 -19.00 2.48
CA ASN A 177 -10.88 -19.41 2.59
C ASN A 177 -11.49 -19.38 4.00
N PHE A 178 -10.71 -19.12 5.05
CA PHE A 178 -11.20 -19.20 6.42
C PHE A 178 -11.47 -17.82 7.03
N GLY A 179 -12.72 -17.60 7.43
CA GLY A 179 -13.12 -16.52 8.33
C GLY A 179 -13.16 -17.00 9.80
N VAL A 180 -13.31 -16.06 10.72
CA VAL A 180 -13.61 -16.32 12.14
C VAL A 180 -14.79 -15.44 12.54
N THR A 181 -15.89 -16.05 12.99
CA THR A 181 -17.14 -15.31 13.27
C THR A 181 -16.94 -14.21 14.32
N THR A 182 -17.57 -13.05 14.11
CA THR A 182 -17.54 -11.96 15.10
C THR A 182 -18.42 -12.23 16.32
N VAL A 183 -19.41 -13.11 16.22
CA VAL A 183 -20.35 -13.44 17.31
C VAL A 183 -19.77 -14.48 18.27
N THR A 184 -19.29 -15.61 17.75
CA THR A 184 -18.86 -16.76 18.56
C THR A 184 -17.36 -17.03 18.49
N TYR A 185 -16.62 -16.27 17.68
CA TYR A 185 -15.17 -16.45 17.46
C TYR A 185 -14.79 -17.86 17.00
N GLN A 186 -15.62 -18.44 16.12
CA GLN A 186 -15.43 -19.78 15.57
C GLN A 186 -14.87 -19.69 14.14
N PRO A 187 -13.75 -20.37 13.83
CA PRO A 187 -13.27 -20.48 12.47
C PRO A 187 -14.23 -21.26 11.56
N PHE A 188 -14.37 -20.83 10.30
CA PHE A 188 -15.21 -21.49 9.31
C PHE A 188 -14.60 -21.38 7.90
N ASP A 189 -14.78 -22.42 7.08
CA ASP A 189 -14.30 -22.46 5.69
C ASP A 189 -15.45 -22.06 4.74
N GLN A 190 -15.33 -20.89 4.10
CA GLN A 190 -16.33 -20.40 3.16
C GLN A 190 -16.50 -21.32 1.95
N VAL A 191 -15.46 -22.04 1.54
CA VAL A 191 -15.46 -22.81 0.29
C VAL A 191 -15.83 -24.25 0.55
N LYS A 192 -15.06 -24.97 1.37
CA LYS A 192 -15.23 -26.42 1.54
C LYS A 192 -16.41 -26.80 2.42
N VAL A 193 -16.81 -25.92 3.35
CA VAL A 193 -17.89 -26.19 4.30
C VAL A 193 -19.17 -25.48 3.87
N GLU A 194 -19.11 -24.17 3.63
CA GLU A 194 -20.30 -23.38 3.26
C GLU A 194 -20.67 -23.48 1.78
N GLY A 195 -19.75 -23.98 0.93
CA GLY A 195 -20.02 -24.23 -0.48
C GLY A 195 -19.94 -23.00 -1.39
N TYR A 196 -19.38 -21.87 -0.91
CA TYR A 196 -19.09 -20.74 -1.79
C TYR A 196 -18.00 -21.12 -2.81
N PRO A 197 -18.08 -20.62 -4.06
CA PRO A 197 -17.10 -20.97 -5.10
C PRO A 197 -15.71 -20.39 -4.85
N HIS A 198 -15.63 -19.34 -4.04
CA HIS A 198 -14.40 -18.66 -3.66
C HIS A 198 -14.60 -18.01 -2.29
N SER A 199 -13.50 -17.72 -1.59
CA SER A 199 -13.56 -16.85 -0.42
C SER A 199 -14.11 -15.46 -0.79
N TRP A 200 -14.81 -14.82 0.13
CA TRP A 200 -15.47 -13.53 -0.10
C TRP A 200 -15.41 -12.63 1.13
N SER A 201 -15.53 -11.34 0.89
CA SER A 201 -15.39 -10.26 1.88
C SER A 201 -16.18 -9.03 1.44
N THR A 202 -16.17 -7.97 2.26
CA THR A 202 -16.94 -6.75 2.00
C THR A 202 -16.09 -5.48 2.02
N THR A 203 -16.54 -4.46 1.29
CA THR A 203 -16.02 -3.10 1.37
C THR A 203 -17.17 -2.09 1.42
N ILE A 204 -17.01 -1.04 2.22
CA ILE A 204 -17.95 0.10 2.31
C ILE A 204 -17.20 1.43 2.20
N CYS A 205 -17.76 2.36 1.43
CA CYS A 205 -17.34 3.76 1.36
C CYS A 205 -18.50 4.65 1.82
N PHE A 206 -18.24 5.53 2.79
CA PHE A 206 -19.29 6.38 3.36
C PHE A 206 -19.71 7.52 2.44
N ASP A 207 -18.79 8.06 1.63
CA ASP A 207 -19.09 9.08 0.61
C ASP A 207 -18.12 8.96 -0.59
N THR A 208 -18.62 8.42 -1.70
CA THR A 208 -17.85 8.26 -2.95
C THR A 208 -17.52 9.59 -3.65
N THR A 209 -18.24 10.66 -3.33
CA THR A 209 -18.06 12.01 -3.92
C THR A 209 -17.03 12.84 -3.15
N LEU A 210 -16.76 12.46 -1.90
CA LEU A 210 -15.79 13.10 -1.03
C LEU A 210 -14.35 12.70 -1.39
N THR A 211 -13.55 13.66 -1.85
CA THR A 211 -12.14 13.46 -2.21
C THR A 211 -11.33 14.74 -2.01
N ASN A 212 -10.03 14.58 -1.75
CA ASN A 212 -9.07 15.70 -1.76
C ASN A 212 -8.47 15.96 -3.14
N LEU A 213 -8.77 15.12 -4.13
CA LEU A 213 -8.16 15.24 -5.44
C LEU A 213 -8.89 16.30 -6.27
N PRO A 214 -8.13 17.11 -7.03
CA PRO A 214 -8.70 18.18 -7.85
C PRO A 214 -9.45 17.60 -9.05
N ILE A 215 -10.16 18.47 -9.76
CA ILE A 215 -10.59 18.17 -11.12
C ILE A 215 -9.38 18.28 -12.04
N GLY A 216 -9.20 17.29 -12.92
CA GLY A 216 -8.10 17.33 -13.88
C GLY A 216 -8.04 16.12 -14.81
N PRO A 217 -7.06 16.12 -15.73
CA PRO A 217 -7.02 15.18 -16.84
C PRO A 217 -6.49 13.79 -16.46
N TYR A 218 -5.90 13.63 -15.27
CA TYR A 218 -5.29 12.36 -14.87
C TYR A 218 -6.34 11.41 -14.29
N ALA A 219 -6.26 10.12 -14.62
CA ALA A 219 -7.30 9.13 -14.26
C ALA A 219 -7.58 8.97 -12.74
N HIS A 220 -6.63 9.35 -11.87
CA HIS A 220 -6.83 9.35 -10.41
C HIS A 220 -7.58 10.59 -9.90
N GLN A 221 -7.61 11.67 -10.69
CA GLN A 221 -8.32 12.91 -10.40
C GLN A 221 -9.80 12.80 -10.82
N ARG A 222 -10.60 13.79 -10.42
CA ARG A 222 -11.99 13.88 -10.88
C ARG A 222 -12.02 14.43 -12.31
N ALA A 223 -12.76 13.77 -13.20
CA ALA A 223 -12.99 14.29 -14.55
C ALA A 223 -13.91 15.53 -14.56
N LYS A 224 -14.79 15.65 -13.57
CA LYS A 224 -15.80 16.71 -13.44
C LYS A 224 -16.20 16.90 -11.97
N GLU A 225 -16.89 18.00 -11.68
CA GLU A 225 -17.55 18.19 -10.40
C GLU A 225 -18.67 17.15 -10.22
N VAL A 226 -18.82 16.64 -9.00
CA VAL A 226 -19.85 15.66 -8.63
C VAL A 226 -20.27 15.91 -7.19
N GLY A 227 -21.57 15.82 -6.92
CA GLY A 227 -22.16 15.78 -5.60
C GLY A 227 -22.98 14.50 -5.37
N HIS A 228 -23.65 14.45 -4.22
CA HIS A 228 -24.57 13.37 -3.87
C HIS A 228 -25.64 13.19 -4.94
N GLY A 229 -25.84 11.93 -5.35
CA GLY A 229 -26.72 11.58 -6.45
C GLY A 229 -26.09 11.63 -7.85
N ASP A 230 -24.93 12.26 -8.07
CA ASP A 230 -24.29 12.27 -9.41
C ASP A 230 -23.56 10.95 -9.72
N ILE A 231 -23.03 10.31 -8.68
CA ILE A 231 -22.42 8.98 -8.78
C ILE A 231 -23.52 7.93 -8.62
N LYS A 232 -23.70 7.08 -9.64
CA LYS A 232 -24.78 6.09 -9.69
C LYS A 232 -24.34 4.68 -9.32
N ALA A 233 -23.06 4.37 -9.54
CA ALA A 233 -22.51 3.06 -9.30
C ALA A 233 -21.00 3.14 -9.12
N ILE A 234 -20.41 2.05 -8.66
CA ILE A 234 -18.98 1.76 -8.78
C ILE A 234 -18.76 0.60 -9.75
N ARG A 235 -17.62 0.62 -10.44
CA ARG A 235 -17.06 -0.54 -11.14
C ARG A 235 -15.90 -1.10 -10.34
N VAL A 236 -15.89 -2.41 -10.11
CA VAL A 236 -14.79 -3.10 -9.43
C VAL A 236 -13.97 -3.89 -10.45
N LEU A 237 -12.67 -3.62 -10.48
CA LEU A 237 -11.70 -4.22 -11.40
C LEU A 237 -10.70 -5.06 -10.61
N ASN A 238 -10.34 -6.21 -11.14
CA ASN A 238 -9.39 -7.14 -10.55
C ASN A 238 -8.15 -7.29 -11.43
N ALA A 239 -7.01 -7.46 -10.77
CA ALA A 239 -5.73 -7.67 -11.44
C ALA A 239 -5.66 -9.11 -12.00
N ILE A 240 -5.25 -9.24 -13.26
CA ILE A 240 -4.78 -10.53 -13.79
C ILE A 240 -3.25 -10.46 -13.78
N LEU A 241 -2.62 -11.39 -13.07
CA LEU A 241 -1.17 -11.50 -13.07
C LEU A 241 -0.72 -11.99 -14.45
N PRO A 242 0.29 -11.35 -15.06
CA PRO A 242 0.89 -11.86 -16.28
C PRO A 242 1.51 -13.24 -16.02
N ASP A 243 1.06 -14.25 -16.75
CA ASP A 243 1.62 -15.60 -16.74
C ASP A 243 1.88 -16.01 -18.19
N GLU A 244 3.10 -15.75 -18.65
CA GLU A 244 3.50 -15.84 -20.06
C GLU A 244 4.63 -16.86 -20.22
N PRO A 245 4.35 -18.17 -20.08
CA PRO A 245 5.39 -19.20 -20.05
C PRO A 245 6.06 -19.44 -21.42
N ASP A 246 5.38 -19.15 -22.53
CA ASP A 246 5.97 -19.22 -23.87
C ASP A 246 6.50 -17.86 -24.30
N SER A 247 7.81 -17.67 -24.15
CA SER A 247 8.52 -16.43 -24.51
C SER A 247 8.40 -16.04 -25.99
N ARG A 248 8.00 -16.95 -26.88
CA ARG A 248 7.76 -16.64 -28.30
C ARG A 248 6.44 -15.92 -28.53
N ARG A 249 5.53 -15.94 -27.54
CA ARG A 249 4.20 -15.32 -27.61
C ARG A 249 4.11 -13.99 -26.87
N TYR A 250 5.12 -13.64 -26.07
CA TYR A 250 5.16 -12.42 -25.29
C TYR A 250 6.36 -11.54 -25.65
N LEU A 251 6.12 -10.24 -25.77
CA LEU A 251 7.16 -9.25 -26.01
C LEU A 251 6.89 -8.00 -25.16
N GLN A 252 7.81 -7.70 -24.25
CA GLN A 252 7.83 -6.42 -23.53
C GLN A 252 8.19 -5.29 -24.50
N GLY A 253 7.52 -4.15 -24.39
CA GLY A 253 7.79 -2.96 -25.20
C GLY A 253 7.27 -3.03 -26.64
N ALA A 254 6.44 -4.02 -26.99
CA ALA A 254 5.85 -4.14 -28.34
C ALA A 254 5.11 -2.86 -28.80
N GLY A 255 4.50 -2.14 -27.84
CA GLY A 255 3.84 -0.86 -28.05
C GLY A 255 4.66 0.35 -27.63
N ALA A 256 6.01 0.31 -27.69
CA ALA A 256 6.85 1.41 -27.23
C ALA A 256 6.60 2.75 -27.97
N HIS A 257 6.02 2.67 -29.17
CA HIS A 257 5.57 3.81 -29.96
C HIS A 257 4.17 4.34 -29.58
N LEU A 258 3.49 3.69 -28.62
CA LEU A 258 2.15 4.05 -28.11
C LEU A 258 2.25 4.67 -26.70
N LEU A 259 1.10 4.91 -26.07
CA LEU A 259 0.99 5.59 -24.77
C LEU A 259 1.74 4.90 -23.63
N GLY A 260 1.90 3.58 -23.68
CA GLY A 260 2.57 2.80 -22.64
C GLY A 260 4.10 2.93 -22.63
N GLY A 261 4.70 3.38 -23.74
CA GLY A 261 6.15 3.41 -23.89
C GLY A 261 6.81 2.07 -23.55
N ALA A 262 7.92 2.09 -22.82
CA ALA A 262 8.63 0.87 -22.40
C ALA A 262 7.81 -0.07 -21.50
N LYS A 263 6.72 0.40 -20.89
CA LYS A 263 5.82 -0.42 -20.04
C LYS A 263 4.72 -1.13 -20.82
N SER A 264 4.54 -0.83 -22.10
CA SER A 264 3.66 -1.60 -22.99
C SER A 264 4.16 -3.03 -23.17
N SER A 265 3.31 -3.91 -23.67
CA SER A 265 3.70 -5.27 -24.08
C SER A 265 2.79 -5.79 -25.19
N SER A 266 2.99 -7.02 -25.64
CA SER A 266 2.05 -7.70 -26.54
C SER A 266 0.60 -7.68 -26.05
N ASN A 267 0.39 -7.59 -24.73
CA ASN A 267 -0.94 -7.62 -24.13
C ASN A 267 -1.64 -6.25 -24.11
N SER A 268 -0.89 -5.14 -24.21
CA SER A 268 -1.44 -3.78 -24.08
C SER A 268 -0.48 -2.73 -24.64
N GLY A 269 -1.02 -1.81 -25.45
CA GLY A 269 -0.31 -0.61 -25.90
C GLY A 269 -0.19 0.50 -24.84
N THR A 270 -0.65 0.25 -23.61
CA THR A 270 -0.65 1.22 -22.49
C THR A 270 0.17 0.68 -21.31
N SER A 271 0.27 1.44 -20.22
CA SER A 271 0.87 0.98 -18.96
C SER A 271 -0.07 0.13 -18.10
N TYR A 272 -1.30 -0.11 -18.55
CA TYR A 272 -2.25 -1.00 -17.89
C TYR A 272 -1.99 -2.45 -18.34
N SER A 273 -1.69 -3.32 -17.37
CA SER A 273 -1.68 -4.78 -17.53
C SER A 273 -3.10 -5.33 -17.71
N GLN A 274 -3.19 -6.62 -18.05
CA GLN A 274 -4.46 -7.35 -18.12
C GLN A 274 -5.25 -7.25 -16.81
N ARG A 275 -6.56 -7.12 -16.94
CA ARG A 275 -7.52 -6.98 -15.84
C ARG A 275 -8.82 -7.65 -16.24
N ARG A 276 -9.61 -8.01 -15.24
CA ARG A 276 -11.02 -8.40 -15.42
C ARG A 276 -11.90 -7.52 -14.55
N MET A 277 -13.18 -7.49 -14.88
CA MET A 277 -14.19 -6.85 -14.06
C MET A 277 -14.76 -7.89 -13.09
N PHE A 278 -14.84 -7.54 -11.80
CA PHE A 278 -15.62 -8.31 -10.84
C PHE A 278 -17.11 -8.05 -11.03
N GLY A 279 -17.48 -6.77 -11.10
CA GLY A 279 -18.86 -6.37 -11.25
C GLY A 279 -19.07 -4.89 -11.03
N TYR A 280 -20.34 -4.53 -10.88
CA TYR A 280 -20.81 -3.19 -10.55
C TYR A 280 -21.59 -3.27 -9.25
N GLN A 281 -21.53 -2.20 -8.46
CA GLN A 281 -22.41 -2.02 -7.31
C GLN A 281 -23.07 -0.65 -7.37
N TYR A 282 -24.35 -0.56 -7.03
CA TYR A 282 -25.06 0.72 -7.05
C TYR A 282 -24.56 1.62 -5.91
N VAL A 283 -24.70 2.94 -6.10
CA VAL A 283 -24.35 3.95 -5.10
C VAL A 283 -25.65 4.60 -4.63
N GLU A 284 -25.81 4.70 -3.32
CA GLU A 284 -26.95 5.36 -2.67
C GLU A 284 -26.99 6.86 -3.01
N ASP A 285 -28.15 7.50 -2.84
CA ASP A 285 -28.31 8.93 -3.15
C ASP A 285 -27.43 9.86 -2.29
N ASP A 286 -27.02 9.43 -1.09
CA ASP A 286 -26.07 10.11 -0.19
C ASP A 286 -24.60 9.87 -0.58
N GLY A 287 -24.36 9.24 -1.73
CA GLY A 287 -23.03 8.93 -2.25
C GLY A 287 -22.38 7.71 -1.62
N SER A 288 -23.05 6.99 -0.71
CA SER A 288 -22.48 5.82 -0.06
C SER A 288 -22.65 4.51 -0.83
N VAL A 289 -21.79 3.54 -0.57
CA VAL A 289 -21.85 2.21 -1.21
C VAL A 289 -21.26 1.14 -0.32
N VAL A 290 -21.90 -0.03 -0.31
CA VAL A 290 -21.37 -1.27 0.29
C VAL A 290 -21.51 -2.41 -0.70
N SER A 291 -20.51 -3.29 -0.76
CA SER A 291 -20.53 -4.49 -1.61
C SER A 291 -19.82 -5.65 -0.96
N SER A 292 -20.35 -6.85 -1.16
CA SER A 292 -19.63 -8.12 -1.07
C SER A 292 -18.86 -8.35 -2.37
N HIS A 293 -17.70 -9.00 -2.31
CA HIS A 293 -16.86 -9.33 -3.47
C HIS A 293 -15.87 -10.46 -3.14
N PRO A 294 -15.17 -11.06 -4.13
CA PRO A 294 -14.13 -12.05 -3.86
C PRO A 294 -13.07 -11.52 -2.88
N GLY A 295 -12.74 -12.34 -1.87
CA GLY A 295 -11.68 -12.11 -0.90
C GLY A 295 -10.34 -12.66 -1.38
N ASP A 296 -9.25 -12.26 -0.73
CA ASP A 296 -7.88 -12.63 -1.11
C ASP A 296 -7.50 -12.33 -2.59
N GLU A 297 -8.25 -11.43 -3.24
CA GLU A 297 -7.99 -10.99 -4.60
C GLU A 297 -7.67 -9.48 -4.65
N ALA A 298 -6.69 -9.12 -5.48
CA ALA A 298 -6.31 -7.72 -5.69
C ALA A 298 -7.34 -6.98 -6.56
N TYR A 299 -7.91 -5.89 -6.06
CA TYR A 299 -8.90 -5.10 -6.80
C TYR A 299 -8.67 -3.59 -6.70
N CYS A 300 -9.29 -2.86 -7.61
CA CYS A 300 -9.40 -1.40 -7.58
C CYS A 300 -10.81 -0.99 -8.01
N THR A 301 -11.21 0.24 -7.72
CA THR A 301 -12.57 0.73 -7.97
C THR A 301 -12.60 2.00 -8.83
N GLN A 302 -13.70 2.20 -9.53
CA GLN A 302 -14.02 3.43 -10.26
C GLN A 302 -15.40 3.91 -9.85
N ILE A 303 -15.55 5.19 -9.54
CA ILE A 303 -16.87 5.81 -9.31
C ILE A 303 -17.45 6.23 -10.67
N LEU A 304 -18.74 5.96 -10.89
CA LEU A 304 -19.38 6.08 -12.20
C LEU A 304 -20.53 7.09 -12.18
N ASP A 305 -20.63 7.87 -13.26
CA ASP A 305 -21.76 8.77 -13.48
C ASP A 305 -23.01 8.06 -14.03
N ASP A 306 -24.03 8.85 -14.35
CA ASP A 306 -25.30 8.43 -14.95
C ASP A 306 -25.19 7.77 -16.33
N ARG A 307 -24.02 7.86 -16.98
CA ARG A 307 -23.71 7.20 -18.25
C ARG A 307 -22.87 5.94 -18.06
N GLY A 308 -22.60 5.53 -16.82
CA GLY A 308 -21.73 4.39 -16.51
C GLY A 308 -20.25 4.64 -16.80
N MET A 309 -19.84 5.91 -16.91
CA MET A 309 -18.47 6.30 -17.21
C MET A 309 -17.70 6.65 -15.94
N ALA A 310 -16.43 6.27 -15.88
CA ALA A 310 -15.60 6.52 -14.71
C ALA A 310 -15.31 8.02 -14.57
N VAL A 311 -15.66 8.59 -13.41
CA VAL A 311 -15.33 9.98 -13.04
C VAL A 311 -13.97 10.06 -12.34
N GLN A 312 -13.63 9.04 -11.54
CA GLN A 312 -12.35 8.92 -10.84
C GLN A 312 -11.98 7.44 -10.69
N THR A 313 -10.70 7.11 -10.81
CA THR A 313 -10.18 5.74 -10.68
C THR A 313 -9.21 5.63 -9.51
N GLN A 314 -9.42 4.66 -8.63
CA GLN A 314 -8.41 4.25 -7.65
C GLN A 314 -7.25 3.54 -8.37
N LEU A 315 -6.07 4.17 -8.42
CA LEU A 315 -4.86 3.59 -9.02
C LEU A 315 -3.96 2.90 -7.99
N SER A 316 -4.55 2.04 -7.16
CA SER A 316 -3.85 1.16 -6.22
C SER A 316 -4.56 -0.19 -6.16
N TRP A 317 -3.88 -1.22 -5.67
CA TRP A 317 -4.46 -2.54 -5.48
C TRP A 317 -4.83 -2.73 -4.00
N ALA A 318 -6.12 -2.79 -3.72
CA ALA A 318 -6.67 -3.20 -2.44
C ALA A 318 -6.85 -4.73 -2.41
N TYR A 319 -6.94 -5.28 -1.21
CA TYR A 319 -7.35 -6.66 -0.94
C TYR A 319 -8.07 -6.68 0.40
N VAL A 320 -8.96 -7.66 0.58
CA VAL A 320 -9.63 -7.92 1.85
C VAL A 320 -9.53 -9.43 2.12
N ARG A 321 -9.18 -9.79 3.35
CA ARG A 321 -9.06 -11.20 3.77
C ARG A 321 -10.44 -11.87 3.82
N PRO A 322 -10.55 -13.22 3.79
CA PRO A 322 -11.83 -13.92 3.87
C PRO A 322 -12.65 -13.48 5.08
N TYR A 323 -13.96 -13.28 4.88
CA TYR A 323 -14.90 -12.72 5.86
C TYR A 323 -14.58 -11.29 6.33
N GLY A 324 -13.47 -10.69 5.89
CA GLY A 324 -13.10 -9.34 6.27
C GLY A 324 -14.06 -8.28 5.73
N GLY A 325 -14.07 -7.14 6.42
CA GLY A 325 -14.77 -5.93 6.00
C GLY A 325 -13.82 -4.73 6.00
N ARG A 326 -13.85 -3.92 4.96
CA ARG A 326 -13.00 -2.72 4.83
C ARG A 326 -13.85 -1.45 4.73
N ILE A 327 -13.56 -0.47 5.58
CA ILE A 327 -14.25 0.83 5.56
C ILE A 327 -13.36 1.96 5.02
N CYS A 328 -13.95 2.97 4.40
CA CYS A 328 -13.31 4.25 4.14
C CYS A 328 -14.32 5.42 4.22
N THR A 329 -13.85 6.60 4.63
CA THR A 329 -14.71 7.79 4.70
C THR A 329 -15.10 8.30 3.32
N GLY A 330 -14.17 8.27 2.37
CA GLY A 330 -14.44 8.73 1.01
C GLY A 330 -13.32 8.40 0.03
N CYS A 331 -13.57 8.69 -1.24
CA CYS A 331 -12.65 8.40 -2.35
C CYS A 331 -11.37 9.22 -2.24
N HIS A 332 -10.31 8.69 -1.63
CA HIS A 332 -9.05 9.43 -1.45
C HIS A 332 -9.18 10.72 -0.60
N TRP A 333 -10.08 10.67 0.39
CA TRP A 333 -10.23 11.71 1.41
C TRP A 333 -9.06 11.73 2.42
N GLY A 334 -8.32 10.64 2.55
CA GLY A 334 -7.18 10.52 3.46
C GLY A 334 -7.50 9.90 4.82
N SER A 335 -8.69 9.31 5.03
CA SER A 335 -9.05 8.63 6.30
C SER A 335 -8.18 7.41 6.63
N TYR A 336 -7.55 6.83 5.61
CA TYR A 336 -6.59 5.73 5.71
C TYR A 336 -5.13 6.19 5.62
N ASP A 337 -4.90 7.50 5.54
CA ASP A 337 -3.58 8.13 5.43
C ASP A 337 -3.41 9.12 6.59
N LYS A 338 -3.56 10.43 6.35
CA LYS A 338 -3.24 11.48 7.33
C LYS A 338 -4.44 12.20 7.94
N LYS A 339 -5.67 11.88 7.53
CA LYS A 339 -6.89 12.49 8.09
C LYS A 339 -7.61 11.51 9.00
N GLY A 340 -8.28 12.04 10.02
CA GLY A 340 -9.22 11.27 10.82
C GLY A 340 -10.44 10.87 10.01
N TYR A 341 -11.13 9.83 10.47
CA TYR A 341 -12.46 9.48 9.98
C TYR A 341 -13.44 10.61 10.29
N LEU A 342 -14.27 10.96 9.31
CA LEU A 342 -15.40 11.87 9.54
C LEU A 342 -16.58 11.10 10.13
N ASN A 343 -17.36 11.79 10.95
CA ASN A 343 -18.63 11.28 11.43
C ASN A 343 -19.68 11.42 10.32
N ILE A 344 -19.96 10.34 9.60
CA ILE A 344 -20.93 10.30 8.50
C ILE A 344 -21.96 9.22 8.83
N HIS A 345 -23.22 9.62 8.88
CA HIS A 345 -24.35 8.70 8.98
C HIS A 345 -24.81 8.35 7.55
N THR A 346 -24.59 7.12 7.14
CA THR A 346 -24.69 6.70 5.74
C THR A 346 -25.75 5.60 5.55
N LYS A 347 -26.44 5.63 4.41
CA LYS A 347 -27.43 4.61 4.00
C LYS A 347 -26.81 3.23 3.83
N ALA A 348 -25.65 3.14 3.20
CA ALA A 348 -24.97 1.86 2.95
C ALA A 348 -24.66 1.06 4.22
N LEU A 349 -24.53 1.72 5.39
CA LEU A 349 -24.33 1.03 6.66
C LEU A 349 -25.50 0.09 7.01
N TYR A 350 -26.73 0.48 6.64
CA TYR A 350 -27.95 -0.31 6.89
C TYR A 350 -28.16 -1.43 5.87
N ASN A 351 -27.36 -1.46 4.81
CA ASN A 351 -27.37 -2.51 3.79
C ASN A 351 -26.17 -3.45 3.94
N TRP A 352 -25.47 -3.44 5.08
CA TRP A 352 -24.24 -4.21 5.26
C TRP A 352 -24.47 -5.55 5.96
N TRP A 353 -25.02 -5.50 7.18
CA TRP A 353 -25.35 -6.68 7.97
C TRP A 353 -26.49 -6.33 8.94
N PHE A 354 -27.65 -6.96 8.76
CA PHE A 354 -28.87 -6.72 9.53
C PHE A 354 -29.56 -8.01 10.01
N SER A 355 -29.12 -9.17 9.54
CA SER A 355 -29.65 -10.50 9.89
C SER A 355 -28.71 -11.25 10.84
N ASP A 356 -29.23 -11.78 11.94
CA ASP A 356 -28.47 -12.65 12.86
C ASP A 356 -28.18 -14.05 12.30
N LEU A 357 -28.79 -14.41 11.16
CA LEU A 357 -28.58 -15.67 10.44
C LEU A 357 -27.49 -15.58 9.36
N SER A 358 -26.96 -14.39 9.10
CA SER A 358 -26.04 -14.12 7.99
C SER A 358 -24.64 -13.75 8.48
N HIS A 359 -23.63 -13.99 7.65
CA HIS A 359 -22.30 -13.39 7.82
C HIS A 359 -22.28 -11.92 7.43
N TYR A 360 -22.86 -11.61 6.27
CA TYR A 360 -23.15 -10.28 5.74
C TYR A 360 -24.40 -10.37 4.87
N ASP A 361 -25.15 -9.28 4.79
CA ASP A 361 -26.33 -9.16 3.93
C ASP A 361 -26.09 -8.23 2.74
N SER A 362 -24.89 -7.66 2.63
CA SER A 362 -24.53 -6.76 1.52
C SER A 362 -24.58 -7.47 0.16
N PRO A 363 -25.06 -6.78 -0.88
CA PRO A 363 -25.12 -7.33 -2.24
C PRO A 363 -23.72 -7.65 -2.78
N PHE A 364 -23.61 -8.74 -3.54
CA PHE A 364 -22.41 -9.08 -4.32
C PHE A 364 -22.24 -8.20 -5.56
#